data_AF-A0A829H7K7-F1
#
_entry.id   AF-A0A829H7K7-F1
#
_cell.length_a   1.000
_cell.length_b   1.000
_cell.length_c   1.000
_cell.angle_alpha   90.00
_cell.angle_beta   90.00
_cell.angle_gamma   90.00
#
_symmetry.space_group_name_H-M   'P 1'
#
loop_
_entity.id
_entity.type
_entity.pdbx_description
1 polymer ?
#
loop_
_entity_poly.entity_id
_entity_poly.type
_entity_poly.pdbx_seq_one_letter_code
_entity_poly.pdbx_strand_id
1 'polypeptide(L)'
;MLSEKTIRELISTPVFISNASKLAYMLHMSQKDASQELLLELLGHRLRQWSSKDVTLSVQRDLPSLKWRIKYARKDLVRQSNRSAARELTKSQMMAGMEPHVSSQSETLEALGRLPELFKNANTRDWAESVLRVGKQETMIQFHQSPRQFANKLVKVCKYARQHRHQQPNSNTKELHILSEWNDLMVDPDTDDNCIQAFINSHQDYINEVIINTSLIKFQGKVLKDFAQAGKDKYTFNELMHTQYIKLEQELKENK
;
A
#
# COMPACT_ATOMS: atom_id res chain seq x y z
N MET A 1 -34.59 -10.95 -26.47
CA MET A 1 -33.29 -11.44 -26.97
C MET A 1 -33.28 -11.36 -28.48
N LEU A 2 -32.13 -11.03 -29.10
CA LEU A 2 -32.01 -11.01 -30.56
C LEU A 2 -32.07 -12.44 -31.11
N SER A 3 -32.60 -12.60 -32.32
CA SER A 3 -32.61 -13.90 -33.00
C SER A 3 -31.21 -14.31 -33.44
N GLU A 4 -30.93 -15.61 -33.48
CA GLU A 4 -29.63 -16.13 -33.94
C GLU A 4 -29.29 -15.67 -35.36
N LYS A 5 -30.30 -15.61 -36.24
CA LYS A 5 -30.15 -15.10 -37.60
C LYS A 5 -29.68 -13.64 -37.60
N THR A 6 -30.31 -12.79 -36.80
CA THR A 6 -29.95 -11.37 -36.65
C THR A 6 -28.53 -11.20 -36.10
N ILE A 7 -28.11 -12.07 -35.17
CA ILE A 7 -26.76 -12.07 -34.63
C ILE A 7 -25.75 -12.44 -35.73
N ARG A 8 -26.01 -13.47 -36.53
CA ARG A 8 -25.16 -13.86 -37.66
C ARG A 8 -25.01 -12.72 -38.68
N GLU A 9 -26.13 -12.06 -39.04
CA GLU A 9 -26.10 -10.89 -39.94
C GLU A 9 -25.26 -9.74 -39.35
N LEU A 10 -25.39 -9.47 -38.05
CA LEU A 10 -24.63 -8.42 -37.37
C LEU A 10 -23.13 -8.70 -37.37
N ILE A 11 -22.69 -9.91 -36.99
CA ILE A 11 -21.26 -10.25 -36.88
C ILE A 11 -20.58 -10.32 -38.24
N SER A 12 -21.33 -10.60 -39.31
CA SER A 12 -20.82 -10.59 -40.68
C SER A 12 -20.63 -9.18 -41.26
N THR A 13 -21.09 -8.13 -40.57
CA THR A 13 -20.93 -6.75 -41.09
C THR A 13 -19.45 -6.32 -41.09
N PRO A 14 -18.98 -5.61 -42.14
CA PRO A 14 -17.59 -5.13 -42.21
C PRO A 14 -17.19 -4.25 -41.02
N VAL A 15 -18.15 -3.47 -40.50
CA VAL A 15 -17.93 -2.58 -39.34
C VAL A 15 -17.71 -3.38 -38.07
N PHE A 16 -18.43 -4.49 -37.87
CA PHE A 16 -18.21 -5.38 -36.74
C PHE A 16 -16.83 -6.03 -36.84
N ILE A 17 -16.52 -6.64 -37.99
CA ILE A 17 -15.25 -7.33 -38.24
C ILE A 17 -14.07 -6.38 -38.00
N SER A 18 -14.10 -5.17 -38.57
CA SER A 18 -13.03 -4.17 -38.39
C SER A 18 -12.84 -3.78 -36.92
N ASN A 19 -13.92 -3.62 -36.16
CA ASN A 19 -13.81 -3.27 -34.73
C ASN A 19 -13.35 -4.46 -33.88
N ALA A 20 -13.73 -5.68 -34.24
CA ALA A 20 -13.23 -6.90 -33.59
C ALA A 20 -11.72 -7.08 -33.83
N SER A 21 -11.24 -6.89 -35.07
CA SER A 21 -9.79 -6.94 -35.36
C SER A 21 -9.00 -5.85 -34.62
N LYS A 22 -9.56 -4.63 -34.53
CA LYS A 22 -8.95 -3.54 -33.72
C LYS A 22 -8.93 -3.88 -32.23
N LEU A 23 -9.98 -4.52 -31.71
CA LEU A 23 -10.03 -4.96 -30.33
C LEU A 23 -8.98 -6.04 -30.05
N ALA A 24 -8.88 -7.03 -30.94
CA ALA A 24 -7.90 -8.10 -30.87
C ALA A 24 -6.48 -7.55 -30.77
N TYR A 25 -6.14 -6.59 -31.64
CA TYR A 25 -4.84 -5.92 -31.62
C TYR A 25 -4.61 -5.13 -30.31
N MET A 26 -5.60 -4.34 -29.87
CA MET A 26 -5.45 -3.49 -28.68
C MET A 26 -5.37 -4.26 -27.37
N LEU A 27 -6.03 -5.42 -27.28
CA LEU A 27 -6.06 -6.25 -26.07
C LEU A 27 -5.17 -7.50 -26.17
N HIS A 28 -4.38 -7.61 -27.24
CA HIS A 28 -3.47 -8.74 -27.48
C HIS A 28 -4.15 -10.11 -27.34
N MET A 29 -5.35 -10.25 -27.91
CA MET A 29 -6.15 -11.48 -27.87
C MET A 29 -6.45 -12.01 -29.27
N SER A 30 -6.92 -13.25 -29.37
CA SER A 30 -7.30 -13.82 -30.65
C SER A 30 -8.48 -13.05 -31.26
N GLN A 31 -8.57 -13.02 -32.60
CA GLN A 31 -9.69 -12.37 -33.28
C GLN A 31 -11.04 -13.03 -32.93
N LYS A 32 -11.03 -14.34 -32.66
CA LYS A 32 -12.21 -15.10 -32.26
C LYS A 32 -12.72 -14.61 -30.90
N ASP A 33 -11.83 -14.51 -29.92
CA ASP A 33 -12.20 -14.07 -28.56
C ASP A 33 -12.64 -12.60 -28.58
N ALA A 34 -11.92 -11.74 -29.30
CA ALA A 34 -12.29 -10.34 -29.48
C ALA A 34 -13.69 -10.18 -30.12
N SER A 35 -14.04 -11.04 -31.08
CA SER A 35 -15.36 -11.03 -31.70
C SER A 35 -16.46 -11.44 -30.72
N GLN A 36 -16.19 -12.45 -29.89
CA GLN A 36 -17.12 -12.90 -28.84
C GLN A 36 -17.32 -11.82 -27.77
N GLU A 37 -16.25 -11.25 -27.25
CA GLU A 37 -16.29 -10.17 -26.25
C GLU A 37 -17.03 -8.94 -26.77
N LEU A 38 -16.74 -8.52 -28.01
CA LEU A 38 -17.43 -7.41 -28.63
C LEU A 38 -18.93 -7.68 -28.80
N LEU A 39 -19.30 -8.91 -29.18
CA LEU A 39 -20.70 -9.31 -29.29
C LEU A 39 -21.39 -9.30 -27.93
N LEU A 40 -20.76 -9.85 -26.89
CA LEU A 40 -21.31 -9.87 -25.54
C LEU A 40 -21.56 -8.46 -24.99
N GLU A 41 -20.59 -7.56 -25.13
CA GLU A 41 -20.76 -6.15 -24.72
C GLU A 41 -21.88 -5.46 -25.51
N LEU A 42 -21.97 -5.74 -26.81
CA LEU A 42 -23.06 -5.20 -27.63
C LEU A 42 -24.43 -5.68 -27.14
N LEU A 43 -24.60 -6.98 -26.91
CA LEU A 43 -25.87 -7.56 -26.48
C LEU A 43 -26.25 -7.15 -25.04
N GLY A 44 -25.27 -7.16 -24.13
CA GLY A 44 -25.48 -6.88 -22.71
C GLY A 44 -25.72 -5.40 -22.40
N HIS A 45 -25.18 -4.51 -23.22
CA HIS A 45 -25.19 -3.08 -22.91
C HIS A 45 -25.79 -2.24 -24.05
N ARG A 46 -25.14 -2.17 -25.21
CA ARG A 46 -25.48 -1.15 -26.22
C ARG A 46 -26.65 -1.51 -27.15
N LEU A 47 -27.03 -2.77 -27.26
CA LEU A 47 -28.20 -3.27 -28.00
C LEU A 47 -29.26 -3.89 -27.08
N ARG A 48 -29.12 -3.76 -25.75
CA ARG A 48 -30.03 -4.34 -24.76
C ARG A 48 -31.51 -4.00 -24.99
N GLN A 49 -31.78 -2.80 -25.48
CA GLN A 49 -33.14 -2.29 -25.75
C GLN A 49 -33.59 -2.48 -27.21
N TRP A 50 -32.74 -3.00 -28.08
CA TRP A 50 -33.07 -3.15 -29.50
C TRP A 50 -33.75 -4.48 -29.77
N SER A 51 -34.80 -4.45 -30.59
CA SER A 51 -35.42 -5.67 -31.09
C SER A 51 -34.63 -6.25 -32.26
N SER A 52 -34.89 -7.52 -32.60
CA SER A 52 -34.33 -8.16 -33.81
C SER A 52 -34.65 -7.37 -35.08
N LYS A 53 -35.85 -6.76 -35.15
CA LYS A 53 -36.25 -5.93 -36.29
C LYS A 53 -35.40 -4.67 -36.40
N ASP A 54 -35.13 -4.00 -35.28
CA ASP A 54 -34.33 -2.76 -35.28
C ASP A 54 -32.90 -3.03 -35.73
N VAL A 55 -32.30 -4.14 -35.27
CA VAL A 55 -30.94 -4.53 -35.65
C VAL A 55 -30.89 -4.93 -37.12
N THR A 56 -31.78 -5.79 -37.60
CA THR A 56 -31.80 -6.19 -39.01
C THR A 56 -32.05 -4.99 -39.93
N LEU A 57 -32.98 -4.10 -39.59
CA LEU A 57 -33.22 -2.87 -40.36
C LEU A 57 -31.98 -1.97 -40.39
N SER A 58 -31.29 -1.86 -39.27
CA SER A 58 -30.08 -1.04 -39.17
C SER A 58 -28.89 -1.62 -39.94
N VAL A 59 -28.79 -2.96 -40.01
CA VAL A 59 -27.81 -3.66 -40.85
C VAL A 59 -28.14 -3.43 -42.33
N GLN A 60 -29.39 -3.67 -42.73
CA GLN A 60 -29.83 -3.53 -44.13
C GLN A 60 -29.69 -2.11 -44.67
N ARG A 61 -30.01 -1.10 -43.84
CA ARG A 61 -29.92 0.32 -44.21
C ARG A 61 -28.57 0.96 -43.90
N ASP A 62 -27.60 0.16 -43.45
CA ASP A 62 -26.26 0.61 -43.07
C ASP A 62 -26.25 1.84 -42.13
N LEU A 63 -27.15 1.84 -41.14
CA LEU A 63 -27.43 3.02 -40.33
C LEU A 63 -26.20 3.43 -39.49
N PRO A 64 -25.87 4.73 -39.44
CA PRO A 64 -24.77 5.23 -38.60
C PRO A 64 -24.92 4.88 -37.12
N SER A 65 -26.17 4.80 -36.62
CA SER A 65 -26.49 4.48 -35.23
C SER A 65 -25.89 3.13 -34.80
N LEU A 66 -25.98 2.10 -35.66
CA LEU A 66 -25.39 0.79 -35.39
C LEU A 66 -23.86 0.85 -35.40
N LYS A 67 -23.26 1.55 -36.38
CA LYS A 67 -21.80 1.73 -36.47
C LYS A 67 -21.23 2.39 -35.22
N TRP A 68 -21.91 3.43 -34.71
CA TRP A 68 -21.51 4.11 -33.48
C TRP A 68 -21.59 3.18 -32.27
N ARG A 69 -22.67 2.39 -32.13
CA ARG A 69 -22.80 1.43 -31.03
C ARG A 69 -21.69 0.39 -31.04
N ILE A 70 -21.36 -0.18 -32.20
CA ILE A 70 -20.23 -1.12 -32.37
C ILE A 70 -18.90 -0.46 -31.99
N LYS A 71 -18.62 0.73 -32.53
CA LYS A 71 -17.38 1.48 -32.24
C LYS A 71 -17.22 1.78 -30.75
N TYR A 72 -18.30 2.18 -30.09
CA TYR A 72 -18.25 2.54 -28.68
C TYR A 72 -18.29 1.34 -27.73
N ALA A 73 -18.89 0.21 -28.10
CA ALA A 73 -18.76 -1.05 -27.36
C ALA A 73 -17.28 -1.46 -27.28
N ARG A 74 -16.57 -1.44 -28.41
CA ARG A 74 -15.13 -1.67 -28.45
C ARG A 74 -14.35 -0.72 -27.53
N LYS A 75 -14.68 0.58 -27.56
CA LYS A 75 -13.99 1.57 -26.71
C LYS A 75 -14.23 1.30 -25.21
N ASP A 76 -15.40 0.82 -24.83
CA ASP A 76 -15.71 0.51 -23.43
C ASP A 76 -14.89 -0.67 -22.94
N LEU A 77 -14.78 -1.74 -23.73
CA LEU A 77 -13.94 -2.91 -23.42
C LEU A 77 -12.47 -2.51 -23.22
N VAL A 78 -11.93 -1.68 -24.13
CA VAL A 78 -10.55 -1.16 -23.98
C VAL A 78 -10.39 -0.33 -22.72
N ARG A 79 -11.36 0.56 -22.41
CA ARG A 79 -11.33 1.36 -21.18
C ARG A 79 -11.39 0.49 -19.93
N GLN A 80 -12.21 -0.55 -19.94
CA GLN A 80 -12.33 -1.49 -18.83
C GLN A 80 -11.03 -2.26 -18.61
N SER A 81 -10.42 -2.79 -19.69
CA SER A 81 -9.13 -3.46 -19.62
C SER A 81 -8.04 -2.53 -19.06
N ASN A 82 -7.93 -1.31 -19.57
CA ASN A 82 -6.95 -0.33 -19.08
C ASN A 82 -7.16 0.04 -17.61
N ARG A 83 -8.42 0.15 -17.15
CA ARG A 83 -8.73 0.39 -15.73
C ARG A 83 -8.31 -0.79 -14.86
N SER A 84 -8.53 -2.02 -15.31
CA SER A 84 -8.11 -3.22 -14.60
C SER A 84 -6.58 -3.33 -14.56
N ALA A 85 -5.91 -3.11 -15.68
CA ALA A 85 -4.45 -3.11 -15.78
C ALA A 85 -3.83 -2.02 -14.89
N ALA A 86 -4.39 -0.81 -14.86
CA ALA A 86 -3.95 0.26 -13.97
C ALA A 86 -4.11 -0.12 -12.49
N ARG A 87 -5.22 -0.76 -12.12
CA ARG A 87 -5.43 -1.25 -10.74
C ARG A 87 -4.44 -2.34 -10.35
N GLU A 88 -4.19 -3.30 -11.23
CA GLU A 88 -3.19 -4.34 -10.98
C GLU A 88 -1.78 -3.76 -10.93
N LEU A 89 -1.44 -2.80 -11.78
CA LEU A 89 -0.16 -2.09 -11.71
C LEU A 89 -0.02 -1.33 -10.38
N THR A 90 -1.04 -0.60 -9.94
CA THR A 90 -1.02 0.08 -8.63
C THR A 90 -0.87 -0.94 -7.50
N LYS A 91 -1.58 -2.07 -7.56
CA LYS A 91 -1.46 -3.15 -6.57
C LYS A 91 -0.05 -3.73 -6.56
N SER A 92 0.51 -4.06 -7.72
CA SER A 92 1.88 -4.58 -7.85
C SER A 92 2.93 -3.57 -7.40
N GLN A 93 2.75 -2.28 -7.69
CA GLN A 93 3.63 -1.21 -7.19
C GLN A 93 3.51 -1.02 -5.67
N MET A 94 2.32 -1.18 -5.09
CA MET A 94 2.13 -1.16 -3.63
C MET A 94 2.74 -2.39 -2.95
N MET A 95 2.85 -3.52 -3.66
CA MET A 95 3.44 -4.77 -3.16
C MET A 95 4.95 -4.88 -3.46
N ALA A 96 5.46 -4.15 -4.47
CA ALA A 96 6.87 -4.16 -4.82
C ALA A 96 7.68 -3.47 -3.71
N GLY A 97 8.50 -4.25 -3.01
CA GLY A 97 9.27 -3.80 -1.85
C GLY A 97 8.62 -4.12 -0.49
N MET A 98 7.41 -4.67 -0.46
CA MET A 98 6.89 -5.33 0.74
C MET A 98 7.37 -6.78 0.73
N GLU A 99 8.46 -7.08 1.44
CA GLU A 99 8.67 -8.41 1.99
C GLU A 99 7.38 -8.82 2.72
N PRO A 100 6.91 -10.07 2.61
CA PRO A 100 5.82 -10.54 3.44
C PRO A 100 6.27 -10.43 4.90
N HIS A 101 5.92 -9.31 5.52
CA HIS A 101 6.21 -9.06 6.91
C HIS A 101 5.38 -10.05 7.71
N VAL A 102 6.02 -11.13 8.13
CA VAL A 102 5.46 -12.04 9.11
C VAL A 102 5.37 -11.21 10.38
N SER A 103 4.19 -10.66 10.66
CA SER A 103 4.00 -9.86 11.87
C SER A 103 4.46 -10.71 13.05
N SER A 104 5.45 -10.20 13.77
CA SER A 104 5.92 -10.86 14.97
C SER A 104 4.81 -10.78 16.02
N GLN A 105 4.71 -11.78 16.90
CA GLN A 105 3.72 -11.78 17.97
C GLN A 105 3.83 -10.51 18.83
N SER A 106 5.04 -9.97 19.00
CA SER A 106 5.32 -8.70 19.67
C SER A 106 4.67 -7.50 18.98
N GLU A 107 4.77 -7.38 17.65
CA GLU A 107 4.11 -6.30 16.91
C GLU A 107 2.59 -6.36 16.98
N THR A 108 2.03 -7.58 16.94
CA THR A 108 0.58 -7.77 17.07
C THR A 108 0.10 -7.33 18.46
N LEU A 109 0.86 -7.66 19.52
CA LEU A 109 0.54 -7.24 20.89
C LEU A 109 0.66 -5.72 21.08
N GLU A 110 1.71 -5.11 20.51
CA GLU A 110 1.88 -3.65 20.51
C GLU A 110 0.71 -2.95 19.79
N ALA A 111 0.31 -3.47 18.62
CA ALA A 111 -0.82 -2.94 17.87
C ALA A 111 -2.13 -3.04 18.66
N LEU A 112 -2.37 -4.17 19.33
CA LEU A 112 -3.54 -4.38 20.19
C LEU A 112 -3.58 -3.38 21.35
N GLY A 113 -2.44 -3.14 22.01
CA GLY A 113 -2.33 -2.16 23.10
C GLY A 113 -2.69 -0.73 22.68
N ARG A 114 -2.48 -0.38 21.41
CA ARG A 114 -2.73 0.97 20.87
C ARG A 114 -4.13 1.19 20.28
N LEU A 115 -4.90 0.13 20.07
CA LEU A 115 -6.27 0.28 19.55
C LEU A 115 -7.17 1.21 20.37
N PRO A 116 -7.12 1.22 21.72
CA PRO A 116 -7.91 2.15 22.54
C PRO A 116 -7.55 3.62 22.33
N GLU A 117 -6.29 3.92 22.05
CA GLU A 117 -5.80 5.28 21.78
C GLU A 117 -6.22 5.76 20.39
N LEU A 118 -6.17 4.87 19.40
CA LEU A 118 -6.45 5.18 18.00
C LEU A 118 -7.95 5.25 17.70
N PHE A 119 -8.74 4.32 18.27
CA PHE A 119 -10.17 4.21 18.00
C PHE A 119 -10.99 4.44 19.27
N LYS A 120 -11.50 5.67 19.43
CA LYS A 120 -12.43 6.02 20.52
C LYS A 120 -13.77 5.28 20.44
N ASN A 121 -14.14 4.79 19.26
CA ASN A 121 -15.37 4.02 19.04
C ASN A 121 -15.13 2.53 19.33
N ALA A 122 -15.81 2.00 20.35
CA ALA A 122 -15.74 0.59 20.75
C ALA A 122 -16.02 -0.37 19.57
N ASN A 123 -17.06 -0.13 18.77
CA ASN A 123 -17.42 -1.02 17.65
C ASN A 123 -16.35 -1.09 16.54
N THR A 124 -15.54 -0.04 16.39
CA THR A 124 -14.42 -0.02 15.43
C THR A 124 -13.19 -0.64 16.06
N ARG A 125 -12.97 -0.40 17.36
CA ARG A 125 -11.89 -0.98 18.15
C ARG A 125 -12.01 -2.50 18.22
N ASP A 126 -13.16 -3.02 18.64
CA ASP A 126 -13.42 -4.45 18.80
C ASP A 126 -13.33 -5.17 17.44
N TRP A 127 -13.76 -4.49 16.37
CA TRP A 127 -13.59 -4.99 15.01
C TRP A 127 -12.11 -5.06 14.60
N ALA A 128 -11.33 -4.02 14.87
CA ALA A 128 -9.89 -4.03 14.57
C ALA A 128 -9.13 -5.06 15.41
N GLU A 129 -9.51 -5.21 16.68
CA GLU A 129 -8.99 -6.25 17.58
C GLU A 129 -9.25 -7.65 17.03
N SER A 130 -10.49 -7.93 16.61
CA SER A 130 -10.84 -9.19 15.96
C SER A 130 -9.99 -9.43 14.71
N VAL A 131 -9.81 -8.43 13.84
CA VAL A 131 -8.96 -8.58 12.64
C VAL A 131 -7.53 -8.96 13.02
N LEU A 132 -6.96 -8.34 14.06
CA LEU A 132 -5.58 -8.61 14.50
C LEU A 132 -5.42 -9.97 15.20
N ARG A 133 -6.43 -10.42 15.96
CA ARG A 133 -6.35 -11.68 16.72
C ARG A 133 -6.66 -12.92 15.90
N VAL A 134 -7.73 -12.86 15.10
CA VAL A 134 -8.30 -14.05 14.43
C VAL A 134 -8.34 -13.93 12.92
N GLY A 135 -7.96 -12.77 12.37
CA GLY A 135 -7.88 -12.56 10.94
C GLY A 135 -9.24 -12.36 10.25
N LYS A 136 -9.21 -12.34 8.91
CA LYS A 136 -10.35 -11.95 8.06
C LYS A 136 -11.55 -12.87 8.18
N GLN A 137 -11.36 -14.19 8.05
CA GLN A 137 -12.47 -15.14 7.92
C GLN A 137 -13.32 -15.15 9.19
N GLU A 138 -12.68 -15.27 10.34
CA GLU A 138 -13.36 -15.33 11.63
C GLU A 138 -14.01 -13.98 11.99
N THR A 139 -13.33 -12.86 11.72
CA THR A 139 -13.91 -11.52 11.92
C THR A 139 -15.15 -11.30 11.05
N MET A 140 -15.16 -11.81 9.81
CA MET A 140 -16.35 -11.69 8.96
C MET A 140 -17.55 -12.45 9.52
N ILE A 141 -17.32 -13.61 10.14
CA ILE A 141 -18.35 -14.42 10.79
C ILE A 141 -18.88 -13.69 12.03
N GLN A 142 -17.98 -13.26 12.93
CA GLN A 142 -18.33 -12.59 14.19
C GLN A 142 -19.11 -11.29 14.00
N PHE A 143 -18.81 -10.53 12.94
CA PHE A 143 -19.47 -9.25 12.65
C PHE A 143 -20.53 -9.33 11.54
N HIS A 144 -20.87 -10.54 11.08
CA HIS A 144 -21.86 -10.80 10.02
C HIS A 144 -21.65 -9.94 8.75
N GLN A 145 -20.41 -9.90 8.24
CA GLN A 145 -20.02 -9.07 7.10
C GLN A 145 -19.84 -9.88 5.82
N SER A 146 -20.37 -9.39 4.71
CA SER A 146 -19.98 -9.87 3.38
C SER A 146 -18.53 -9.47 3.05
N PRO A 147 -17.85 -10.18 2.12
CA PRO A 147 -16.48 -9.84 1.70
C PRO A 147 -16.34 -8.36 1.27
N ARG A 148 -17.37 -7.82 0.62
CA ARG A 148 -17.39 -6.42 0.17
C ARG A 148 -17.53 -5.44 1.32
N GLN A 149 -18.38 -5.73 2.31
CA GLN A 149 -18.51 -4.90 3.51
C GLN A 149 -17.22 -4.91 4.33
N PHE A 150 -16.59 -6.08 4.50
CA PHE A 150 -15.30 -6.20 5.17
C PHE A 150 -14.22 -5.36 4.48
N ALA A 151 -14.05 -5.51 3.16
CA ALA A 151 -13.06 -4.75 2.40
C ALA A 151 -13.29 -3.23 2.50
N ASN A 152 -14.54 -2.78 2.41
CA ASN A 152 -14.88 -1.37 2.55
C ASN A 152 -14.59 -0.84 3.96
N LYS A 153 -14.90 -1.62 5.01
CA LYS A 153 -14.59 -1.24 6.41
C LYS A 153 -13.09 -1.23 6.65
N LEU A 154 -12.36 -2.23 6.16
CA LEU A 154 -10.90 -2.30 6.24
C LEU A 154 -10.25 -1.07 5.61
N VAL A 155 -10.62 -0.70 4.39
CA VAL A 155 -10.09 0.50 3.71
C VAL A 155 -10.35 1.77 4.54
N LYS A 156 -11.56 1.91 5.10
CA LYS A 156 -11.90 3.06 5.96
C LYS A 156 -11.08 3.08 7.25
N VAL A 157 -10.94 1.94 7.91
CA VAL A 157 -10.18 1.80 9.16
C VAL A 157 -8.69 2.05 8.92
N CYS A 158 -8.10 1.48 7.87
CA CYS A 158 -6.71 1.74 7.50
C CYS A 158 -6.48 3.20 7.11
N LYS A 159 -7.40 3.81 6.34
CA LYS A 159 -7.33 5.23 6.00
C LYS A 159 -7.38 6.09 7.26
N TYR A 160 -8.32 5.80 8.17
CA TYR A 160 -8.45 6.51 9.44
C TYR A 160 -7.19 6.35 10.29
N ALA A 161 -6.66 5.13 10.42
CA ALA A 161 -5.43 4.83 11.14
C ALA A 161 -4.22 5.58 10.57
N ARG A 162 -4.13 5.72 9.24
CA ARG A 162 -3.07 6.53 8.59
C ARG A 162 -3.24 8.02 8.84
N GLN A 163 -4.47 8.52 8.84
CA GLN A 163 -4.78 9.95 9.03
C GLN A 163 -4.68 10.39 10.50
N HIS A 164 -5.05 9.51 11.42
CA HIS A 164 -5.00 9.69 12.87
C HIS A 164 -3.83 8.93 13.47
N ARG A 165 -2.84 8.60 12.64
CA ARG A 165 -1.47 8.50 13.10
C ARG A 165 -1.12 9.93 13.53
N HIS A 166 -1.57 10.33 14.73
CA HIS A 166 -0.98 11.47 15.42
C HIS A 166 0.50 11.32 15.22
N GLN A 167 1.15 12.42 14.79
CA GLN A 167 2.59 12.56 14.67
C GLN A 167 3.19 11.57 15.62
N GLN A 168 3.64 10.43 15.07
CA GLN A 168 4.42 9.58 15.92
C GLN A 168 5.53 10.51 16.39
N PRO A 169 5.99 10.45 17.64
CA PRO A 169 7.40 10.66 17.79
C PRO A 169 7.97 9.67 16.77
N ASN A 170 8.43 10.21 15.63
CA ASN A 170 9.10 9.41 14.63
C ASN A 170 10.17 8.63 15.42
N SER A 171 10.65 7.50 14.91
CA SER A 171 11.92 6.95 15.42
C SER A 171 12.89 8.09 15.77
N ASN A 172 12.96 9.07 14.85
CA ASN A 172 13.66 10.34 14.92
C ASN A 172 13.31 11.28 16.10
N THR A 173 12.14 11.28 16.73
CA THR A 173 11.82 12.21 17.85
C THR A 173 12.21 11.64 19.20
N LYS A 174 12.03 10.33 19.41
CA LYS A 174 12.61 9.65 20.58
C LYS A 174 14.14 9.60 20.46
N GLU A 175 14.62 9.27 19.26
CA GLU A 175 16.03 9.31 18.92
C GLU A 175 16.60 10.71 19.06
N LEU A 176 15.93 11.76 18.56
CA LEU A 176 16.37 13.15 18.79
C LEU A 176 16.34 13.53 20.26
N HIS A 177 15.38 13.05 21.05
CA HIS A 177 15.39 13.29 22.50
C HIS A 177 16.62 12.67 23.17
N ILE A 178 16.92 11.41 22.87
CA ILE A 178 18.10 10.71 23.39
C ILE A 178 19.39 11.40 22.90
N LEU A 179 19.46 11.78 21.62
CA LEU A 179 20.62 12.49 21.06
C LEU A 179 20.74 13.94 21.55
N SER A 180 19.63 14.59 21.92
CA SER A 180 19.66 15.90 22.57
C SER A 180 20.15 15.79 24.00
N GLU A 181 19.72 14.77 24.76
CA GLU A 181 20.28 14.47 26.09
C GLU A 181 21.77 14.17 26.02
N TRP A 182 22.22 13.46 24.98
CA TRP A 182 23.64 13.24 24.71
C TRP A 182 24.39 14.55 24.43
N ASN A 183 23.81 15.44 23.61
CA ASN A 183 24.43 16.72 23.30
C ASN A 183 24.51 17.63 24.54
N ASP A 184 23.46 17.67 25.35
CA ASP A 184 23.43 18.41 26.62
C ASP A 184 24.49 17.86 27.59
N LEU A 185 24.64 16.53 27.67
CA LEU A 185 25.68 15.87 28.45
C LEU A 185 27.10 16.25 27.97
N MET A 186 27.33 16.31 26.66
CA MET A 186 28.65 16.63 26.10
C MET A 186 29.01 18.13 26.18
N VAL A 187 28.02 19.00 26.40
CA VAL A 187 28.21 20.44 26.61
C VAL A 187 28.49 20.78 28.08
N ASP A 188 28.07 19.92 29.01
CA ASP A 188 28.33 20.09 30.44
C ASP A 188 29.83 19.92 30.76
N PRO A 189 30.50 20.98 31.28
CA PRO A 189 31.93 20.93 31.61
C PRO A 189 32.28 19.97 32.75
N ASP A 190 31.31 19.51 33.54
CA ASP A 190 31.51 18.57 34.65
C ASP A 190 31.29 17.09 34.23
N THR A 191 31.03 16.82 32.94
CA THR A 191 30.83 15.46 32.43
C THR A 191 32.10 14.62 32.47
N ASP A 192 32.06 13.52 33.21
CA ASP A 192 33.11 12.51 33.27
C ASP A 192 32.72 11.20 32.53
N ASP A 193 33.68 10.27 32.42
CA ASP A 193 33.45 8.97 31.79
C ASP A 193 32.35 8.15 32.50
N ASN A 194 32.08 8.40 33.79
CA ASN A 194 31.04 7.71 34.55
C ASN A 194 29.65 8.23 34.19
N CYS A 195 29.51 9.54 33.97
CA CYS A 195 28.29 10.17 33.46
C CYS A 195 27.93 9.60 32.08
N ILE A 196 28.94 9.41 31.21
CA ILE A 196 28.75 8.80 29.89
C ILE A 196 28.34 7.32 30.02
N GLN A 197 28.97 6.56 30.92
CA GLN A 197 28.58 5.17 31.18
C GLN A 197 27.15 5.06 31.75
N ALA A 198 26.74 6.00 32.62
CA ALA A 198 25.39 6.07 33.16
C ALA A 198 24.34 6.35 32.05
N PHE A 199 24.68 7.23 31.11
CA PHE A 199 23.88 7.46 29.91
C PHE A 199 23.78 6.20 29.05
N ILE A 200 24.89 5.50 28.82
CA ILE A 200 24.91 4.25 28.06
C ILE A 200 24.01 3.18 28.68
N ASN A 201 24.04 3.06 30.00
CA ASN A 201 23.21 2.10 30.73
C ASN A 201 21.73 2.47 30.70
N SER A 202 21.41 3.77 30.69
CA SER A 202 20.02 4.27 30.69
C SER A 202 19.34 4.11 29.33
N HIS A 203 20.12 4.11 28.24
CA HIS A 203 19.63 4.01 26.86
C HIS A 203 20.21 2.79 26.12
N GLN A 204 20.42 1.69 26.84
CA GLN A 204 21.17 0.52 26.38
C GLN A 204 20.62 -0.08 25.07
N ASP A 205 19.30 -0.16 24.91
CA ASP A 205 18.68 -0.73 23.71
C ASP A 205 18.98 0.10 22.45
N TYR A 206 18.85 1.42 22.53
CA TYR A 206 19.16 2.33 21.44
C TYR A 206 20.66 2.33 21.10
N ILE A 207 21.51 2.41 22.13
CA ILE A 207 22.96 2.48 21.95
C ILE A 207 23.52 1.16 21.42
N ASN A 208 22.96 0.02 21.83
CA ASN A 208 23.29 -1.27 21.24
C ASN A 208 22.99 -1.28 19.73
N GLU A 209 21.82 -0.80 19.30
CA GLU A 209 21.48 -0.73 17.87
C GLU A 209 22.44 0.18 17.10
N VAL A 210 22.78 1.34 17.65
CA VAL A 210 23.71 2.30 17.02
C VAL A 210 25.12 1.72 16.87
N ILE A 211 25.62 1.05 17.91
CA ILE A 211 26.97 0.48 17.93
C ILE A 211 27.06 -0.80 17.06
N ILE A 212 26.08 -1.70 17.13
CA ILE A 212 26.07 -2.97 16.38
C ILE A 212 26.05 -2.70 14.86
N ASN A 213 25.32 -1.67 14.43
CA ASN A 213 25.20 -1.33 13.01
C ASN A 213 26.41 -0.59 12.43
N THR A 214 27.43 -0.30 13.25
CA THR A 214 28.60 0.48 12.82
C THR A 214 29.91 -0.32 12.86
N SER A 215 30.58 -0.42 11.71
CA SER A 215 31.89 -1.07 11.56
C SER A 215 33.09 -0.23 12.02
N LEU A 216 32.85 1.02 12.44
CA LEU A 216 33.90 1.97 12.84
C LEU A 216 34.42 1.72 14.26
N ILE A 217 33.61 1.09 15.13
CA ILE A 217 33.97 0.76 16.51
C ILE A 217 34.51 -0.67 16.54
N LYS A 218 35.80 -0.84 16.84
CA LYS A 218 36.45 -2.16 16.81
C LYS A 218 36.10 -3.01 18.03
N PHE A 219 35.95 -2.39 19.20
CA PHE A 219 35.64 -3.07 20.45
C PHE A 219 34.31 -2.60 21.04
N GLN A 220 33.23 -2.91 20.33
CA GLN A 220 31.84 -2.56 20.67
C GLN A 220 31.47 -2.93 22.12
N GLY A 221 31.84 -4.14 22.55
CA GLY A 221 31.55 -4.61 23.92
C GLY A 221 32.31 -3.86 25.02
N LYS A 222 33.43 -3.20 24.71
CA LYS A 222 34.15 -2.36 25.68
C LYS A 222 33.46 -1.00 25.84
N VAL A 223 33.05 -0.37 24.75
CA VAL A 223 32.28 0.89 24.78
C VAL A 223 30.99 0.73 25.59
N LEU A 224 30.32 -0.41 25.45
CA LEU A 224 29.05 -0.69 26.14
C LEU A 224 29.19 -0.96 27.65
N LYS A 225 30.26 -1.65 28.07
CA LYS A 225 30.39 -2.18 29.44
C LYS A 225 31.39 -1.42 30.31
N ASP A 226 32.37 -0.77 29.69
CA ASP A 226 33.45 -0.06 30.36
C ASP A 226 33.98 1.06 29.46
N PHE A 227 33.18 2.12 29.33
CA PHE A 227 33.48 3.28 28.51
C PHE A 227 34.81 3.90 28.91
N ALA A 228 35.16 3.93 30.21
CA ALA A 228 36.41 4.44 30.73
C ALA A 228 37.65 3.72 30.15
N GLN A 229 37.54 2.45 29.78
CA GLN A 229 38.64 1.66 29.20
C GLN A 229 38.54 1.46 27.68
N ALA A 230 37.58 2.08 27.00
CA ALA A 230 37.38 1.89 25.56
C ALA A 230 38.40 2.60 24.64
N GLY A 231 39.37 3.34 25.20
CA GLY A 231 40.52 3.89 24.46
C GLY A 231 40.10 4.78 23.29
N LYS A 232 40.60 4.48 22.07
CA LYS A 232 40.29 5.26 20.86
C LYS A 232 38.83 5.15 20.41
N ASP A 233 38.16 4.04 20.75
CA ASP A 233 36.77 3.81 20.35
C ASP A 233 35.79 4.74 21.08
N LYS A 234 36.19 5.36 22.21
CA LYS A 234 35.41 6.42 22.88
C LYS A 234 35.20 7.63 21.98
N TYR A 235 36.28 8.11 21.37
CA TYR A 235 36.23 9.28 20.50
C TYR A 235 35.41 9.00 19.24
N THR A 236 35.58 7.79 18.67
CA THR A 236 34.77 7.33 17.53
C THR A 236 33.29 7.25 17.89
N PHE A 237 32.94 6.77 19.09
CA PHE A 237 31.55 6.73 19.55
C PHE A 237 30.98 8.14 19.73
N ASN A 238 31.72 9.06 20.34
CA ASN A 238 31.28 10.44 20.53
C ASN A 238 31.03 11.15 19.19
N GLU A 239 31.96 10.99 18.23
CA GLU A 239 31.83 11.55 16.88
C GLU A 239 30.63 10.97 16.13
N LEU A 240 30.37 9.67 16.30
CA LEU A 240 29.23 8.99 15.70
C LEU A 240 27.90 9.53 16.25
N MET A 241 27.77 9.61 17.57
CA MET A 241 26.56 10.13 18.22
C MET A 241 26.27 11.58 17.81
N HIS A 242 27.30 12.42 17.75
CA HIS A 242 27.19 13.81 17.29
C HIS A 242 26.82 13.91 15.80
N THR A 243 27.39 13.04 14.95
CA THR A 243 27.08 12.99 13.51
C THR A 243 25.63 12.57 13.26
N GLN A 244 25.12 11.59 14.03
CA GLN A 244 23.72 11.17 13.95
C GLN A 244 22.77 12.30 14.38
N TYR A 245 23.11 13.04 15.44
CA TYR A 245 22.35 14.20 15.88
C TYR A 245 22.23 15.26 14.78
N ILE A 246 23.35 15.66 14.16
CA ILE A 246 23.35 16.66 13.08
C ILE A 246 22.52 16.20 11.89
N LYS A 247 22.67 14.93 11.48
CA LYS A 247 21.95 14.37 10.34
C LYS A 247 20.44 14.40 10.58
N LEU A 248 19.99 13.99 11.76
CA LEU A 248 18.58 14.01 12.13
C LEU A 248 18.03 15.43 12.24
N GLU A 249 18.81 16.39 12.75
CA GLU A 249 18.42 17.79 12.81
C GLU A 249 18.23 18.40 11.41
N GLN A 250 19.10 18.06 10.46
CA GLN A 250 19.00 18.49 9.06
C GLN A 250 17.77 17.87 8.38
N GLU A 251 17.56 16.56 8.51
CA GLU A 251 16.39 15.87 7.96
C GLU A 251 15.07 16.44 8.51
N LEU A 252 15.03 16.95 9.74
CA LEU A 252 13.86 17.58 10.33
C LEU A 252 13.65 19.04 9.87
N LYS A 253 14.71 19.75 9.48
CA LYS A 253 14.63 21.09 8.89
C LYS A 253 14.14 21.05 7.45
N GLU A 254 14.50 20.02 6.68
CA GLU A 254 14.10 19.86 5.28
C GLU A 254 12.65 19.32 5.12
N ASN A 255 12.09 18.68 6.14
CA ASN A 255 10.74 18.12 6.15
C ASN A 255 9.65 19.06 6.73
N LYS A 256 9.98 20.33 7.01
CA LYS A 256 9.04 21.39 7.44
C LYS A 256 8.67 22.29 6.26
#